data_AF-A0A3D3Q8H1-F1
#
_entry.id   AF-A0A3D3Q8H1-F1
#
_cell.length_a   1.000
_cell.length_b   1.000
_cell.length_c   1.000
_cell.angle_alpha   90.00
_cell.angle_beta   90.00
_cell.angle_gamma   90.00
#
_symmetry.space_group_name_H-M   'P 1'
#
loop_
_entity.id
_entity.type
_entity.pdbx_description
1 polymer ?
#
loop_
_entity_poly.entity_id
_entity_poly.type
_entity_poly.pdbx_seq_one_letter_code
_entity_poly.pdbx_strand_id
1 'polypeptide(L)'
;ATRAEHPNVFFAGSHQDAEKEYAEARLTEALVRGAELPGPDELRVGVAPYLNGMAEAIGEARRAILDLLRRGEVTEAERLLAAMEDLYYILVSIDFPDAITGNLRRSTDVSRSLLEKTRGDLSLSLVQRDLKEALERHASRLDPPVVS
;
A
#
# COMPACT_ATOMS: atom_id res chain seq x y z
N ALA A 1 -26.44 8.96 -31.14
CA ALA A 1 -27.13 10.26 -31.00
C ALA A 1 -27.43 10.43 -29.52
N THR A 2 -27.09 11.52 -28.82
CA THR A 2 -26.70 12.85 -29.27
C THR A 2 -26.01 13.54 -28.09
N ARG A 3 -24.93 14.24 -28.42
CA ARG A 3 -24.27 15.32 -27.68
C ARG A 3 -25.29 16.38 -27.20
N ALA A 4 -25.00 17.04 -26.07
CA ALA A 4 -25.76 18.07 -25.32
C ALA A 4 -26.76 17.47 -24.31
N GLU A 5 -26.68 17.68 -22.98
CA GLU A 5 -26.77 18.96 -22.27
C GLU A 5 -26.25 18.86 -20.80
N HIS A 6 -24.93 18.85 -20.54
CA HIS A 6 -24.43 19.08 -19.16
C HIS A 6 -23.27 20.08 -19.13
N PRO A 7 -23.53 21.39 -19.25
CA PRO A 7 -22.52 22.44 -19.23
C PRO A 7 -22.02 22.82 -17.82
N ASN A 8 -22.25 21.98 -16.79
CA ASN A 8 -22.03 22.34 -15.37
C ASN A 8 -21.25 21.30 -14.53
N VAL A 9 -20.58 20.31 -15.14
CA VAL A 9 -19.60 19.46 -14.41
C VAL A 9 -18.25 20.20 -14.31
N PHE A 10 -18.30 21.48 -13.94
CA PHE A 10 -17.20 22.44 -13.90
C PHE A 10 -16.71 22.75 -12.48
N PHE A 11 -15.41 22.65 -12.14
CA PHE A 11 -14.26 22.03 -12.83
C PHE A 11 -12.98 22.06 -11.94
N ALA A 12 -13.08 21.84 -10.61
CA ALA A 12 -11.91 21.87 -9.71
C ALA A 12 -11.74 20.59 -8.86
N GLY A 13 -12.80 20.10 -8.21
CA GLY A 13 -12.71 18.86 -7.39
C GLY A 13 -12.60 17.59 -8.23
N SER A 14 -13.44 17.44 -9.27
CA SER A 14 -13.51 16.21 -10.07
C SER A 14 -12.24 15.87 -10.86
N HIS A 15 -11.46 16.87 -11.28
CA HIS A 15 -10.22 16.64 -12.02
C HIS A 15 -9.09 16.19 -11.08
N GLN A 16 -8.90 16.91 -9.97
CA GLN A 16 -7.86 16.55 -9.00
C GLN A 16 -8.15 15.22 -8.32
N ASP A 17 -9.43 14.90 -8.05
CA ASP A 17 -9.84 13.60 -7.53
C ASP A 17 -9.54 12.48 -8.54
N ALA A 18 -9.83 12.68 -9.83
CA ALA A 18 -9.51 11.71 -10.88
C ALA A 18 -7.99 11.53 -11.07
N GLU A 19 -7.20 12.61 -11.01
CA GLU A 19 -5.74 12.54 -11.04
C GLU A 19 -5.18 11.78 -9.85
N LYS A 20 -5.77 11.98 -8.66
CA LYS A 20 -5.41 11.28 -7.43
C LYS A 20 -5.73 9.79 -7.51
N GLU A 21 -6.95 9.42 -7.90
CA GLU A 21 -7.36 8.02 -8.10
C GLU A 21 -6.50 7.33 -9.17
N TYR A 22 -6.16 8.05 -10.25
CA TYR A 22 -5.25 7.54 -11.26
C TYR A 22 -3.84 7.31 -10.70
N ALA A 23 -3.30 8.28 -9.95
CA ALA A 23 -2.00 8.15 -9.30
C ALA A 23 -1.98 6.98 -8.31
N GLU A 24 -3.01 6.86 -7.46
CA GLU A 24 -3.19 5.73 -6.53
C GLU A 24 -3.13 4.40 -7.26
N ALA A 25 -3.92 4.22 -8.32
CA ALA A 25 -3.98 2.98 -9.07
C ALA A 25 -2.63 2.61 -9.70
N ARG A 26 -1.93 3.59 -10.29
CA ARG A 26 -0.64 3.37 -10.95
C ARG A 26 0.48 3.08 -9.96
N LEU A 27 0.51 3.78 -8.83
CA LEU A 27 1.47 3.54 -7.76
C LEU A 27 1.24 2.18 -7.11
N THR A 28 -0.02 1.84 -6.82
CA THR A 28 -0.40 0.52 -6.28
C THR A 28 0.01 -0.62 -7.21
N GLU A 29 -0.24 -0.48 -8.51
CA GLU A 29 0.21 -1.46 -9.50
C GLU A 29 1.73 -1.65 -9.45
N ALA A 30 2.50 -0.56 -9.47
CA ALA A 30 3.95 -0.62 -9.45
C ALA A 30 4.48 -1.30 -8.17
N LEU A 31 3.93 -0.96 -7.00
CA LEU A 31 4.28 -1.58 -5.72
C LEU A 31 4.06 -3.10 -5.73
N VAL A 32 2.86 -3.53 -6.12
CA VAL A 32 2.46 -4.94 -6.13
C VAL A 32 3.30 -5.74 -7.14
N ARG A 33 3.66 -5.14 -8.28
CA ARG A 33 4.53 -5.77 -9.27
C ARG A 33 6.02 -5.71 -8.93
N GLY A 34 6.42 -4.93 -7.92
CA GLY A 34 7.83 -4.66 -7.63
C GLY A 34 8.53 -3.89 -8.75
N ALA A 35 7.80 -3.03 -9.44
CA ALA A 35 8.33 -2.15 -10.49
C ALA A 35 8.77 -0.80 -9.91
N GLU A 36 9.54 -0.04 -10.70
CA GLU A 36 9.86 1.35 -10.37
C GLU A 36 8.59 2.21 -10.29
N LEU A 37 8.55 3.13 -9.33
CA LEU A 37 7.42 4.03 -9.14
C LEU A 37 7.45 5.13 -10.20
N PRO A 38 6.39 5.30 -11.01
CA PRO A 38 6.35 6.36 -12.01
C PRO A 38 6.24 7.72 -11.32
N GLY A 39 7.03 8.70 -11.76
CA GLY A 39 6.95 10.08 -11.25
C GLY A 39 5.66 10.82 -11.66
N PRO A 40 5.35 11.97 -11.03
CA PRO A 40 4.15 12.76 -11.35
C PRO A 40 4.15 13.24 -12.81
N ASP A 41 5.31 13.60 -13.37
CA ASP A 41 5.45 14.03 -14.78
C ASP A 41 5.18 12.88 -15.76
N GLU A 42 5.62 11.66 -15.43
CA GLU A 42 5.35 10.47 -16.25
C GLU A 42 3.87 10.12 -16.26
N LEU A 43 3.20 10.28 -15.11
CA LEU A 43 1.77 10.10 -14.96
C LEU A 43 0.95 11.28 -15.52
N ARG A 44 1.59 12.41 -15.80
CA ARG A 44 0.96 13.66 -16.27
C ARG A 44 -0.13 14.15 -15.31
N VAL A 45 0.15 14.09 -14.01
CA VAL A 45 -0.76 14.55 -12.94
C VAL A 45 -0.11 15.66 -12.12
N GLY A 46 -0.93 16.49 -11.49
CA GLY A 46 -0.44 17.48 -10.53
C GLY A 46 0.29 16.84 -9.33
N VAL A 47 1.28 17.56 -8.78
CA VAL A 47 2.06 17.11 -7.61
C VAL A 47 1.18 16.83 -6.40
N ALA A 48 0.20 17.69 -6.10
CA ALA A 48 -0.71 17.49 -4.97
C ALA A 48 -1.60 16.23 -5.14
N PRO A 49 -2.30 16.02 -6.27
CA PRO A 49 -2.96 14.75 -6.56
C PRO A 49 -2.05 13.53 -6.49
N TYR A 50 -0.83 13.62 -7.01
CA TYR A 50 0.16 12.53 -6.95
C TYR A 50 0.52 12.13 -5.52
N LEU A 51 0.82 13.11 -4.67
CA LEU A 51 1.18 12.86 -3.27
C LEU A 51 0.00 12.30 -2.46
N ASN A 52 -1.22 12.78 -2.72
CA ASN A 52 -2.40 12.21 -2.06
C ASN A 52 -2.70 10.79 -2.57
N GLY A 53 -2.55 10.52 -3.86
CA GLY A 53 -2.68 9.18 -4.43
C GLY A 53 -1.62 8.22 -3.88
N MET A 54 -0.40 8.71 -3.63
CA MET A 54 0.65 7.96 -2.93
C MET A 54 0.24 7.60 -1.50
N ALA A 55 -0.38 8.53 -0.77
CA ALA A 55 -0.89 8.26 0.57
C ALA A 55 -2.05 7.24 0.59
N GLU A 56 -2.93 7.26 -0.43
CA GLU A 56 -3.99 6.26 -0.57
C GLU A 56 -3.44 4.88 -1.00
N ALA A 57 -2.40 4.85 -1.85
CA ALA A 57 -1.71 3.63 -2.25
C ALA A 57 -1.05 2.89 -1.07
N ILE A 58 -0.66 3.59 0.01
CA ILE A 58 -0.21 2.95 1.26
C ILE A 58 -1.33 2.10 1.88
N GLY A 59 -2.58 2.55 1.77
CA GLY A 59 -3.77 1.78 2.18
C GLY A 59 -3.96 0.53 1.34
N GLU A 60 -3.82 0.63 0.02
CA GLU A 60 -3.90 -0.53 -0.89
C GLU A 60 -2.73 -1.50 -0.70
N ALA A 61 -1.51 -1.00 -0.47
CA ALA A 61 -0.36 -1.83 -0.13
C ALA A 61 -0.63 -2.65 1.14
N ARG A 62 -1.22 -2.04 2.18
CA ARG A 62 -1.66 -2.77 3.38
C ARG A 62 -2.68 -3.85 3.05
N ARG A 63 -3.69 -3.58 2.20
CA ARG A 63 -4.67 -4.60 1.81
C ARG A 63 -3.98 -5.79 1.12
N ALA A 64 -3.08 -5.52 0.18
CA ALA A 64 -2.31 -6.55 -0.49
C ALA A 64 -1.40 -7.35 0.47
N ILE A 65 -0.74 -6.69 1.43
CA ILE A 65 0.06 -7.35 2.47
C ILE A 65 -0.80 -8.32 3.30
N LEU A 66 -1.98 -7.89 3.76
CA LEU A 66 -2.87 -8.75 4.53
C LEU A 66 -3.35 -9.97 3.71
N ASP A 67 -3.57 -9.79 2.40
CA ASP A 67 -3.91 -10.89 1.51
C ASP A 67 -2.77 -11.88 1.32
N LEU A 68 -1.53 -11.42 1.20
CA LEU A 68 -0.33 -12.25 1.13
C LEU A 68 -0.12 -13.04 2.42
N LEU A 69 -0.26 -12.38 3.57
CA LEU A 69 -0.15 -13.01 4.90
C LEU A 69 -1.17 -14.13 5.07
N ARG A 70 -2.42 -13.91 4.65
CA ARG A 70 -3.48 -14.94 4.67
C ARG A 70 -3.12 -16.18 3.84
N ARG A 71 -2.31 -16.02 2.79
CA ARG A 71 -1.83 -17.12 1.93
C ARG A 71 -0.50 -17.73 2.41
N GLY A 72 0.11 -17.17 3.45
CA GLY A 72 1.44 -17.58 3.93
C GLY A 72 2.58 -17.07 3.05
N GLU A 73 2.33 -16.12 2.15
CA GLU A 73 3.31 -15.53 1.24
C GLU A 73 4.15 -14.44 1.94
N VAL A 74 4.85 -14.82 3.02
CA VAL A 74 5.48 -13.87 3.95
C VAL A 74 6.61 -13.06 3.32
N THR A 75 7.44 -13.68 2.48
CA THR A 75 8.57 -12.98 1.82
C THR A 75 8.08 -11.85 0.92
N GLU A 76 6.97 -12.06 0.21
CA GLU A 76 6.39 -11.02 -0.64
C GLU A 76 5.70 -9.93 0.19
N ALA A 77 5.08 -10.30 1.32
CA ALA A 77 4.55 -9.35 2.29
C ALA A 77 5.64 -8.45 2.89
N GLU A 78 6.81 -9.00 3.20
CA GLU A 78 8.00 -8.26 3.67
C GLU A 78 8.50 -7.28 2.60
N ARG A 79 8.63 -7.74 1.34
CA ARG A 79 9.02 -6.87 0.22
C ARG A 79 8.07 -5.70 0.05
N LEU A 80 6.77 -5.95 0.11
CA LEU A 80 5.75 -4.93 -0.07
C LEU A 80 5.68 -3.97 1.14
N LEU A 81 5.93 -4.46 2.36
CA LEU A 81 6.05 -3.61 3.54
C LEU A 81 7.24 -2.66 3.42
N ALA A 82 8.40 -3.11 2.95
CA ALA A 82 9.55 -2.23 2.72
C ALA A 82 9.22 -1.11 1.72
N ALA A 83 8.54 -1.44 0.62
CA ALA A 83 8.09 -0.43 -0.34
C ALA A 83 7.04 0.54 0.25
N MET A 84 6.16 0.06 1.12
CA MET A 84 5.21 0.90 1.87
C MET A 84 5.94 1.87 2.82
N GLU A 85 7.06 1.46 3.42
CA GLU A 85 7.92 2.32 4.25
C GLU A 85 8.60 3.41 3.43
N ASP A 86 9.10 3.08 2.24
CA ASP A 86 9.72 4.04 1.32
C ASP A 86 8.73 5.13 0.89
N LEU A 87 7.48 4.76 0.57
CA LEU A 87 6.43 5.73 0.26
C LEU A 87 6.14 6.65 1.45
N TYR A 88 6.00 6.09 2.65
CA TYR A 88 5.78 6.89 3.85
C TYR A 88 6.96 7.85 4.12
N TYR A 89 8.19 7.41 3.87
CA TYR A 89 9.38 8.26 4.00
C TYR A 89 9.35 9.45 3.01
N ILE A 90 8.95 9.21 1.77
CA ILE A 90 8.74 10.28 0.79
C ILE A 90 7.71 11.28 1.33
N LEU A 91 6.54 10.80 1.77
CA LEU A 91 5.46 11.67 2.25
C LEU A 91 5.85 12.53 3.46
N VAL A 92 6.63 12.00 4.41
CA VAL A 92 7.06 12.77 5.59
C VAL A 92 8.22 13.72 5.30
N SER A 93 8.97 13.49 4.21
CA SER A 93 10.06 14.38 3.78
C SER A 93 9.58 15.67 3.10
N ILE A 94 8.30 15.71 2.72
CA ILE A 94 7.69 16.83 1.99
C ILE A 94 7.36 17.96 2.99
N ASP A 95 7.99 19.12 2.83
CA ASP A 95 7.68 20.35 3.59
C ASP A 95 6.93 21.34 2.69
N PHE A 96 5.60 21.20 2.60
CA PHE A 96 4.73 22.13 1.88
C PHE A 96 3.53 22.55 2.74
N PRO A 97 3.05 23.81 2.62
CA PRO A 97 1.85 24.25 3.31
C PRO A 97 0.62 23.39 2.96
N ASP A 98 -0.17 22.99 3.97
CA ASP A 98 -1.37 22.14 3.82
C ASP A 98 -2.37 22.66 2.78
N ALA A 99 -2.45 23.99 2.61
CA ALA A 99 -3.30 24.66 1.62
C ALA A 99 -2.89 24.37 0.17
N ILE A 100 -1.64 24.00 -0.07
CA ILE A 100 -1.08 23.67 -1.39
C ILE A 100 -1.16 22.17 -1.65
N THR A 101 -1.07 21.34 -0.62
CA THR A 101 -1.02 19.88 -0.72
C THR A 101 -2.38 19.20 -0.57
N GLY A 102 -3.45 19.92 -0.22
CA GLY A 102 -4.81 19.35 -0.18
C GLY A 102 -5.06 18.42 1.02
N ASN A 103 -4.62 18.80 2.23
CA ASN A 103 -4.70 18.00 3.46
C ASN A 103 -3.73 16.80 3.54
N LEU A 104 -2.63 16.82 2.80
CA LEU A 104 -1.64 15.75 2.77
C LEU A 104 -1.17 15.34 4.17
N ARG A 105 -0.97 16.29 5.09
CA ARG A 105 -0.55 16.00 6.47
C ARG A 105 -1.48 15.01 7.18
N ARG A 106 -2.79 15.14 7.00
CA ARG A 106 -3.77 14.20 7.57
C ARG A 106 -3.62 12.81 6.95
N SER A 107 -3.44 12.75 5.63
CA SER A 107 -3.23 11.49 4.90
C SER A 107 -1.91 10.81 5.31
N THR A 108 -0.85 11.59 5.56
CA THR A 108 0.44 11.10 6.08
C THR A 108 0.31 10.55 7.51
N ASP A 109 -0.45 11.20 8.39
CA ASP A 109 -0.71 10.69 9.74
C ASP A 109 -1.50 9.37 9.72
N VAL A 110 -2.49 9.26 8.82
CA VAL A 110 -3.20 7.99 8.59
C VAL A 110 -2.23 6.92 8.07
N SER A 111 -1.38 7.28 7.11
CA SER A 111 -0.36 6.39 6.54
C SER A 111 0.58 5.84 7.61
N ARG A 112 1.03 6.68 8.56
CA ARG A 112 1.81 6.24 9.73
C ARG A 112 1.07 5.17 10.53
N SER A 113 -0.20 5.41 10.84
CA SER A 113 -0.99 4.45 11.62
C SER A 113 -1.14 3.11 10.90
N LEU A 114 -1.33 3.14 9.57
CA LEU A 114 -1.43 1.93 8.76
C LEU A 114 -0.10 1.17 8.75
N LEU A 115 1.02 1.87 8.58
CA LEU A 115 2.36 1.27 8.57
C LEU A 115 2.66 0.54 9.89
N GLU A 116 2.44 1.21 11.02
CA GLU A 116 2.68 0.61 12.34
C GLU A 116 1.81 -0.64 12.58
N LYS A 117 0.54 -0.59 12.17
CA LYS A 117 -0.34 -1.77 12.25
C LYS A 117 0.17 -2.90 11.36
N THR A 118 0.61 -2.59 10.14
CA THR A 118 1.09 -3.61 9.19
C THR A 118 2.35 -4.30 9.69
N ARG A 119 3.28 -3.55 10.29
CA ARG A 119 4.45 -4.13 10.99
C ARG A 119 4.04 -5.10 12.08
N GLY A 120 3.04 -4.73 12.88
CA GLY A 120 2.47 -5.60 13.92
C GLY A 120 1.86 -6.88 13.35
N ASP A 121 1.04 -6.77 12.31
CA ASP A 121 0.37 -7.89 11.64
C ASP A 121 1.38 -8.89 11.06
N LEU A 122 2.43 -8.39 10.39
CA LEU A 122 3.51 -9.19 9.83
C LEU A 122 4.31 -9.91 10.92
N SER A 123 4.69 -9.18 11.98
CA SER A 123 5.42 -9.75 13.12
C SER A 123 4.64 -10.88 13.79
N LEU A 124 3.33 -10.67 14.00
CA LEU A 124 2.46 -11.70 14.58
C LEU A 124 2.36 -12.92 13.67
N SER A 125 2.23 -12.71 12.35
CA SER A 125 2.15 -13.79 11.37
C SER A 125 3.43 -14.64 11.33
N LEU A 126 4.60 -14.00 11.42
CA LEU A 126 5.90 -14.67 11.51
C LEU A 126 6.00 -15.55 12.76
N VAL A 127 5.69 -14.99 13.94
CA VAL A 127 5.73 -15.74 15.20
C VAL A 127 4.77 -16.93 15.18
N GLN A 128 3.57 -16.77 14.62
CA GLN A 128 2.60 -17.86 14.50
C GLN A 128 3.09 -18.97 13.55
N ARG A 129 3.76 -18.60 12.45
CA ARG A 129 4.38 -19.54 11.52
C ARG A 129 5.49 -20.34 12.22
N ASP A 130 6.41 -19.67 12.90
CA ASP A 130 7.52 -20.32 13.60
C ASP A 130 7.02 -21.30 14.67
N LEU A 131 5.96 -20.91 15.39
CA LEU A 131 5.30 -21.78 16.37
C LEU A 131 4.68 -23.01 15.69
N LYS A 132 3.95 -22.82 14.58
CA LYS A 132 3.37 -23.94 13.81
C LYS A 132 4.45 -24.91 13.36
N GLU A 133 5.53 -24.42 12.76
CA GLU A 133 6.64 -25.26 12.31
C GLU A 133 7.33 -25.99 13.48
N ALA A 134 7.47 -25.34 14.65
CA ALA A 134 8.00 -25.97 15.84
C ALA A 134 7.11 -27.13 16.35
N LEU A 135 5.79 -26.95 16.32
CA LEU A 135 4.83 -27.98 16.70
C LEU A 135 4.85 -29.16 15.72
N GLU A 136 4.90 -28.91 14.41
CA GLU A 136 5.02 -29.96 13.38
C GLU A 136 6.32 -30.75 13.51
N ARG A 137 7.45 -30.07 13.78
CA ARG A 137 8.74 -30.71 14.08
C ARG A 137 8.71 -31.56 15.35
N HIS A 138 7.90 -31.18 16.34
CA HIS A 138 7.77 -31.98 17.56
C HIS A 138 6.86 -33.20 17.34
N ALA A 139 5.71 -33.01 16.68
CA ALA A 139 4.76 -34.08 16.37
C ALA A 139 5.41 -35.20 15.55
N SER A 140 6.21 -34.86 14.53
CA SER A 140 6.94 -35.83 13.70
C SER A 140 8.00 -36.66 14.44
N ARG A 141 8.45 -36.22 15.63
CA ARG A 141 9.35 -37.01 16.50
C ARG A 141 8.60 -38.00 17.38
N LEU A 142 7.31 -37.74 17.65
CA LEU A 142 6.47 -38.59 18.49
C LEU A 142 5.86 -39.76 17.71
N ASP A 143 5.58 -39.57 16.41
CA ASP A 143 5.20 -40.62 15.47
C ASP A 143 6.36 -40.93 14.49
N PRO A 144 7.37 -41.73 14.89
CA PRO A 144 8.42 -42.12 13.95
C PRO A 144 7.79 -42.93 12.79
N PRO A 145 8.27 -42.75 11.54
CA PRO A 145 7.75 -43.51 10.41
C PRO A 145 7.94 -45.00 10.69
N VAL A 146 6.85 -45.77 10.52
CA VAL A 146 6.90 -47.24 10.59
C VAL A 146 7.80 -47.71 9.45
N VAL A 147 9.02 -48.10 9.79
CA VAL A 147 9.96 -48.70 8.85
C VAL A 147 9.39 -50.07 8.46
N SER A 148 8.99 -50.23 7.19
CA SER A 148 8.61 -51.52 6.61
C SER A 148 9.82 -52.32 6.17
#